data_AF-A0AA96WGR6-F1
#
_entry.id   AF-A0AA96WGR6-F1
#
_cell.length_a   1.000
_cell.length_b   1.000
_cell.length_c   1.000
_cell.angle_alpha   90.00
_cell.angle_beta   90.00
_cell.angle_gamma   90.00
#
_symmetry.space_group_name_H-M   'P 1'
#
loop_
_entity.id
_entity.type
_entity.pdbx_description
1 polymer ?
#
loop_
_entity_poly.entity_id
_entity_poly.type
_entity_poly.pdbx_seq_one_letter_code
_entity_poly.pdbx_strand_id
1 'polypeptide(L)'
;MSNLQSLSPTEIAFVDAGVSNASSLMSQFQAGTEVHLLDASQDAIAQITQVLANRTDVSAVHLVSHGRNGALQLGGDTISDLSEYTAELKLWSNSLTTDADILLYGCQVAADAKGVAFVNSLAQLTGADVAASDDLTGLGGDWILEYQTGSIETVAITDTAYQGTLANFFVTSTSDVVNATDGVLTLREAITNANTQAGTDNIFFSVNGTITLTGGELGISSDVNIYGNGAPFLTISGNNASRVFNISSGTVLLSGLTIASSRVTGGGGGGIRNNGNLTVQFCTFSGNSASNGSGIANFGTVTVNSSTFSNNSAVFGGGIDNFGSLTVNSSTFSGNSASQGGGILNDGSLTVNSSTFSGNSAGFGGGILNNRGTLTVNSSTFSGNSASNSGGGIANFGNLTVNGSYFLNNQASDNGGGIAQSIGTSTLIGNVISQNSATNQGGGVFSDSGTVYLQLNNISSNTAPTGPDLFGAFVSGTSTPGSFGFNVIGKGGGFTGIVNGVNGDVILVP
;
A
#
# COMPACT_ATOMS: atom_id res chain seq x y z
N MET A 1 63.82 0.84 6.95
CA MET A 1 62.91 0.44 5.87
C MET A 1 61.68 -0.16 6.53
N SER A 2 60.66 0.66 6.77
CA SER A 2 59.37 0.21 7.29
C SER A 2 58.52 -0.25 6.11
N ASN A 3 58.01 -1.48 6.17
CA ASN A 3 57.05 -2.05 5.24
C ASN A 3 55.79 -1.17 5.20
N LEU A 4 55.67 -0.32 4.19
CA LEU A 4 54.39 0.08 3.63
C LEU A 4 54.01 -1.04 2.65
N GLN A 5 53.24 -2.03 3.12
CA GLN A 5 52.28 -2.62 2.20
C GLN A 5 51.35 -1.47 1.84
N SER A 6 51.46 -0.92 0.63
CA SER A 6 50.37 -0.11 0.09
C SER A 6 49.15 -1.04 0.14
N LEU A 7 48.16 -0.69 0.95
CA LEU A 7 46.85 -1.33 0.85
C LEU A 7 46.45 -1.18 -0.62
N SER A 8 46.18 -2.30 -1.28
CA SER A 8 45.65 -2.26 -2.64
C SER A 8 44.42 -1.37 -2.63
N PRO A 9 44.28 -0.43 -3.59
CA PRO A 9 43.09 0.41 -3.65
C PRO A 9 41.82 -0.45 -3.66
N THR A 10 40.81 -0.04 -2.89
CA THR A 10 39.57 -0.80 -2.71
C THR A 10 38.50 -0.27 -3.67
N GLU A 11 37.91 -1.14 -4.48
CA GLU A 11 36.68 -0.84 -5.22
C GLU A 11 35.47 -1.30 -4.40
N ILE A 12 34.43 -0.47 -4.33
CA ILE A 12 33.20 -0.78 -3.60
C ILE A 12 32.01 -0.64 -4.55
N ALA A 13 31.18 -1.66 -4.62
CA ALA A 13 29.96 -1.67 -5.40
C ALA A 13 28.72 -1.67 -4.53
N PHE A 14 27.75 -0.84 -4.89
CA PHE A 14 26.42 -0.82 -4.32
C PHE A 14 25.43 -1.20 -5.41
N VAL A 15 24.66 -2.26 -5.17
CA VAL A 15 23.60 -2.71 -6.06
C VAL A 15 22.27 -2.42 -5.38
N ASP A 16 21.39 -1.69 -6.06
CA ASP A 16 20.06 -1.40 -5.57
C ASP A 16 19.22 -2.69 -5.49
N ALA A 17 18.51 -2.91 -4.39
CA ALA A 17 17.64 -4.09 -4.28
C ALA A 17 16.46 -4.07 -5.26
N GLY A 18 16.12 -2.90 -5.82
CA GLY A 18 15.10 -2.75 -6.84
C GLY A 18 15.52 -3.22 -8.24
N VAL A 19 16.82 -3.42 -8.51
CA VAL A 19 17.23 -3.95 -9.82
C VAL A 19 17.02 -5.46 -9.91
N SER A 20 16.51 -5.89 -11.06
CA SER A 20 16.20 -7.28 -11.33
C SER A 20 17.43 -8.17 -11.17
N ASN A 21 17.28 -9.32 -10.50
CA ASN A 21 18.36 -10.31 -10.33
C ASN A 21 19.67 -9.69 -9.82
N ALA A 22 19.59 -8.78 -8.85
CA ALA A 22 20.73 -8.09 -8.23
C ALA A 22 21.89 -9.04 -7.88
N SER A 23 21.60 -10.24 -7.38
CA SER A 23 22.61 -11.27 -7.09
C SER A 23 23.48 -11.65 -8.28
N SER A 24 22.93 -11.67 -9.50
CA SER A 24 23.69 -11.91 -10.73
C SER A 24 24.64 -10.73 -11.00
N LEU A 25 24.15 -9.50 -10.90
CA LEU A 25 24.94 -8.29 -11.11
C LEU A 25 26.08 -8.16 -10.10
N MET A 26 25.81 -8.50 -8.84
CA MET A 26 26.83 -8.55 -7.78
C MET A 26 27.99 -9.49 -8.12
N SER A 27 27.76 -10.54 -8.93
CA SER A 27 28.79 -11.50 -9.31
C SER A 27 29.67 -11.05 -10.49
N GLN A 28 29.35 -9.92 -11.12
CA GLN A 28 30.07 -9.39 -12.29
C GLN A 28 31.27 -8.52 -11.90
N PHE A 29 31.32 -8.08 -10.65
CA PHE A 29 32.41 -7.29 -10.14
C PHE A 29 33.69 -8.13 -10.02
N GLN A 30 34.84 -7.48 -10.23
CA GLN A 30 36.13 -8.16 -10.19
C GLN A 30 36.41 -8.74 -8.80
N ALA A 31 37.16 -9.84 -8.75
CA ALA A 31 37.59 -10.44 -7.50
C ALA A 31 38.40 -9.43 -6.67
N GLY A 32 37.91 -9.08 -5.49
CA GLY A 32 38.48 -8.03 -4.63
C GLY A 32 37.57 -6.81 -4.46
N THR A 33 36.55 -6.65 -5.31
CA THR A 33 35.51 -5.63 -5.13
C THR A 33 34.63 -5.99 -3.95
N GLU A 34 34.41 -5.03 -3.05
CA GLU A 34 33.46 -5.19 -1.94
C GLU A 34 32.05 -4.83 -2.42
N VAL A 35 31.12 -5.76 -2.38
CA VAL A 35 29.78 -5.56 -2.95
C VAL A 35 28.70 -5.55 -1.86
N HIS A 36 27.91 -4.49 -1.83
CA HIS A 36 26.79 -4.28 -0.90
C HIS A 36 25.47 -4.21 -1.64
N LEU A 37 24.45 -4.88 -1.11
CA LEU A 37 23.06 -4.74 -1.57
C LEU A 37 22.40 -3.63 -0.73
N LEU A 38 21.85 -2.60 -1.37
CA LEU A 38 21.15 -1.53 -0.68
C LEU A 38 19.76 -1.98 -0.22
N ASP A 39 19.44 -1.72 1.04
CA ASP A 39 18.11 -1.97 1.61
C ASP A 39 17.13 -0.92 1.09
N ALA A 40 16.08 -1.37 0.37
CA ALA A 40 15.04 -0.52 -0.20
C ALA A 40 14.14 0.15 0.85
N SER A 41 14.28 -0.18 2.14
CA SER A 41 13.52 0.42 3.24
C SER A 41 14.27 1.52 3.98
N GLN A 42 15.51 1.82 3.59
CA GLN A 42 16.38 2.79 4.24
C GLN A 42 16.95 3.78 3.22
N ASP A 43 17.26 4.99 3.67
CA ASP A 43 17.90 6.00 2.83
C ASP A 43 19.21 5.47 2.24
N ALA A 44 19.29 5.40 0.91
CA ALA A 44 20.43 4.80 0.23
C ALA A 44 21.71 5.64 0.37
N ILE A 45 21.61 6.97 0.36
CA ILE A 45 22.76 7.85 0.51
C ILE A 45 23.35 7.69 1.90
N ALA A 46 22.53 7.55 2.94
CA ALA A 46 22.95 7.26 4.30
C ALA A 46 23.65 5.90 4.41
N GLN A 47 23.11 4.85 3.78
CA GLN A 47 23.74 3.53 3.73
C GLN A 47 25.13 3.58 3.08
N ILE A 48 25.24 4.20 1.91
CA ILE A 48 26.52 4.36 1.20
C ILE A 48 27.50 5.17 2.06
N THR A 49 27.05 6.29 2.63
CA THR A 49 27.86 7.13 3.51
C THR A 49 28.40 6.34 4.69
N GLN A 50 27.59 5.48 5.31
CA GLN A 50 28.00 4.66 6.45
C GLN A 50 29.09 3.65 6.07
N VAL A 51 28.98 3.01 4.90
CA VAL A 51 29.99 2.08 4.40
C VAL A 51 31.32 2.81 4.11
N LEU A 52 31.24 4.02 3.55
CA LEU A 52 32.40 4.81 3.19
C LEU A 52 33.08 5.50 4.39
N ALA A 53 32.35 5.82 5.46
CA ALA A 53 32.79 6.74 6.54
C ALA A 53 34.14 6.42 7.22
N ASN A 54 34.60 5.16 7.18
CA ASN A 54 35.86 4.74 7.81
C ASN A 54 36.94 4.29 6.80
N ARG A 55 36.80 4.69 5.54
CA ARG A 55 37.76 4.40 4.48
C ARG A 55 38.59 5.62 4.15
N THR A 56 39.73 5.40 3.49
CA THR A 56 40.58 6.46 2.91
C THR A 56 41.27 6.02 1.61
N ASP A 57 40.90 4.83 1.12
CA ASP A 57 41.61 4.05 0.12
C ASP A 57 40.67 3.58 -1.00
N VAL A 58 39.48 4.18 -1.11
CA VAL A 58 38.48 3.78 -2.11
C VAL A 58 38.84 4.41 -3.45
N SER A 59 39.23 3.57 -4.41
CA SER A 59 39.55 4.01 -5.78
C SER A 59 38.34 4.00 -6.70
N ALA A 60 37.30 3.24 -6.37
CA ALA A 60 36.07 3.27 -7.17
C ALA A 60 34.82 3.03 -6.34
N VAL A 61 33.75 3.73 -6.70
CA VAL A 61 32.39 3.45 -6.25
C VAL A 61 31.52 3.10 -7.45
N HIS A 62 30.98 1.88 -7.47
CA HIS A 62 30.03 1.44 -8.48
C HIS A 62 28.61 1.56 -7.95
N LEU A 63 27.72 2.25 -8.65
CA LEU A 63 26.30 2.38 -8.30
C LEU A 63 25.43 1.74 -9.39
N VAL A 64 24.90 0.55 -9.10
CA VAL A 64 24.00 -0.19 -10.00
C VAL A 64 22.56 0.01 -9.56
N SER A 65 21.76 0.67 -10.40
CA SER A 65 20.38 1.05 -10.10
C SER A 65 19.59 1.26 -11.38
N HIS A 66 18.26 1.40 -11.29
CA HIS A 66 17.51 1.97 -12.41
C HIS A 66 17.86 3.45 -12.59
N GLY A 67 17.84 3.93 -13.82
CA GLY A 67 18.16 5.31 -14.18
C GLY A 67 17.16 5.96 -15.14
N ARG A 68 17.29 7.28 -15.26
CA ARG A 68 16.76 8.12 -16.35
C ARG A 68 17.58 9.41 -16.43
N ASN A 69 17.24 10.26 -17.41
CA ASN A 69 17.81 11.60 -17.59
C ASN A 69 17.93 12.40 -16.26
N GLY A 70 19.16 12.48 -15.76
CA GLY A 70 19.51 13.21 -14.53
C GLY A 70 18.90 12.65 -13.25
N ALA A 71 18.70 11.32 -13.16
CA ALA A 71 18.28 10.69 -11.92
C ALA A 71 18.68 9.21 -11.81
N LEU A 72 18.88 8.75 -10.57
CA LEU A 72 19.03 7.34 -10.20
C LEU A 72 17.91 6.92 -9.25
N GLN A 73 17.56 5.64 -9.24
CA GLN A 73 16.66 5.07 -8.24
C GLN A 73 17.45 4.22 -7.24
N LEU A 74 17.61 4.73 -6.02
CA LEU A 74 18.43 4.11 -4.98
C LEU A 74 17.64 4.03 -3.67
N GLY A 75 17.58 2.85 -3.07
CA GLY A 75 16.87 2.63 -1.80
C GLY A 75 15.36 2.88 -1.90
N GLY A 76 14.79 2.74 -3.10
CA GLY A 76 13.39 3.07 -3.39
C GLY A 76 13.15 4.54 -3.78
N ASP A 77 14.08 5.45 -3.51
CA ASP A 77 13.96 6.88 -3.78
C ASP A 77 14.50 7.27 -5.16
N THR A 78 13.94 8.33 -5.76
CA THR A 78 14.47 8.93 -6.99
C THR A 78 15.40 10.09 -6.65
N ILE A 79 16.70 9.87 -6.78
CA ILE A 79 17.73 10.88 -6.55
C ILE A 79 17.91 11.68 -7.84
N SER A 80 17.38 12.91 -7.87
CA SER A 80 17.46 13.80 -9.04
C SER A 80 17.89 15.23 -8.74
N ASP A 81 18.02 15.57 -7.45
CA ASP A 81 18.57 16.82 -6.95
C ASP A 81 19.60 16.49 -5.87
N LEU A 82 20.88 16.75 -6.16
CA LEU A 82 21.99 16.44 -5.26
C LEU A 82 22.18 17.50 -4.16
N SER A 83 21.46 18.63 -4.24
CA SER A 83 21.59 19.69 -3.24
C SER A 83 21.13 19.23 -1.85
N GLU A 84 20.17 18.32 -1.78
CA GLU A 84 19.67 17.71 -0.54
C GLU A 84 20.74 16.85 0.18
N TYR A 85 21.71 16.31 -0.57
CA TYR A 85 22.70 15.35 -0.08
C TYR A 85 24.13 15.92 -0.04
N THR A 86 24.25 17.25 -0.07
CA THR A 86 25.56 17.92 -0.17
C THR A 86 26.50 17.58 0.99
N ALA A 87 25.97 17.37 2.20
CA ALA A 87 26.81 17.08 3.36
C ALA A 87 27.39 15.66 3.28
N GLU A 88 26.55 14.69 2.93
CA GLU A 88 26.86 13.27 2.78
C GLU A 88 27.84 13.05 1.62
N LEU A 89 27.58 13.63 0.46
CA LEU A 89 28.46 13.49 -0.72
C LEU A 89 29.84 14.10 -0.48
N LYS A 90 29.93 15.17 0.32
CA LYS A 90 31.23 15.72 0.77
C LYS A 90 31.91 14.87 1.84
N LEU A 91 31.17 14.02 2.57
CA LEU A 91 31.81 13.03 3.44
C LEU A 91 32.44 11.93 2.62
N TRP A 92 31.83 11.54 1.49
CA TRP A 92 32.40 10.53 0.60
C TRP A 92 33.78 10.93 0.11
N SER A 93 34.01 12.21 -0.20
CA SER A 93 35.32 12.69 -0.67
C SER A 93 36.48 12.41 0.30
N ASN A 94 36.22 12.25 1.60
CA ASN A 94 37.27 11.91 2.58
C ASN A 94 37.71 10.44 2.49
N SER A 95 36.86 9.61 1.90
CA SER A 95 37.04 8.18 1.76
C SER A 95 37.67 7.79 0.42
N LEU A 96 37.49 8.65 -0.57
CA LEU A 96 37.94 8.46 -1.95
C LEU A 96 39.41 8.84 -2.11
N THR A 97 40.14 8.09 -2.94
CA THR A 97 41.48 8.48 -3.38
C THR A 97 41.41 9.68 -4.33
N THR A 98 42.56 10.34 -4.57
CA THR A 98 42.63 11.50 -5.49
C THR A 98 42.16 11.19 -6.90
N ASP A 99 42.46 9.98 -7.38
CA ASP A 99 42.11 9.49 -8.73
C ASP A 99 40.93 8.50 -8.63
N ALA A 100 39.99 8.74 -7.72
CA ALA A 100 38.86 7.84 -7.54
C ALA A 100 37.78 8.07 -8.59
N ASP A 101 37.15 6.97 -9.02
CA ASP A 101 36.05 6.98 -9.97
C ASP A 101 34.70 6.68 -9.31
N ILE A 102 33.61 7.21 -9.88
CA ILE A 102 32.24 6.82 -9.58
C ILE A 102 31.55 6.38 -10.87
N LEU A 103 31.06 5.14 -10.92
CA LEU A 103 30.43 4.55 -12.11
C LEU A 103 28.93 4.37 -11.87
N LEU A 104 28.11 5.01 -12.71
CA LEU A 104 26.65 5.02 -12.61
C LEU A 104 26.02 4.16 -13.72
N TYR A 105 25.55 2.97 -13.38
CA TYR A 105 25.01 1.99 -14.34
C TYR A 105 23.51 2.13 -14.63
N GLY A 106 22.87 3.25 -14.25
CA GLY A 106 21.46 3.48 -14.55
C GLY A 106 21.27 3.90 -16.01
N CYS A 107 20.20 3.42 -16.66
CA CYS A 107 19.88 3.82 -18.02
C CYS A 107 19.76 5.35 -18.15
N GLN A 108 20.32 5.92 -19.21
CA GLN A 108 20.08 7.30 -19.67
C GLN A 108 20.38 8.38 -18.64
N VAL A 109 21.20 8.10 -17.62
CA VAL A 109 21.51 9.05 -16.54
C VAL A 109 22.12 10.33 -17.10
N ALA A 110 22.95 10.22 -18.15
CA ALA A 110 23.60 11.34 -18.82
C ALA A 110 23.04 11.66 -20.22
N ALA A 111 21.86 11.14 -20.58
CA ALA A 111 21.30 11.22 -21.94
C ALA A 111 21.05 12.63 -22.49
N ASP A 112 20.89 13.63 -21.62
CA ASP A 112 20.62 15.01 -22.02
C ASP A 112 21.36 16.04 -21.16
N ALA A 113 21.15 17.33 -21.45
CA ALA A 113 21.80 18.42 -20.74
C ALA A 113 21.51 18.42 -19.22
N LYS A 114 20.34 17.93 -18.78
CA LYS A 114 20.02 17.78 -17.36
C LYS A 114 20.80 16.61 -16.76
N GLY A 115 20.87 15.48 -17.46
CA GLY A 115 21.67 14.33 -17.09
C GLY A 115 23.14 14.66 -16.93
N VAL A 116 23.71 15.33 -17.94
CA VAL A 116 25.07 15.85 -17.92
C VAL A 116 25.29 16.78 -16.71
N ALA A 117 24.36 17.68 -16.41
CA ALA A 117 24.47 18.57 -15.25
C ALA A 117 24.44 17.80 -13.91
N PHE A 118 23.62 16.75 -13.81
CA PHE A 118 23.57 15.87 -12.64
C PHE A 118 24.92 15.17 -12.41
N VAL A 119 25.49 14.55 -13.45
CA VAL A 119 26.80 13.88 -13.36
C VAL A 119 27.92 14.85 -12.99
N ASN A 120 27.97 16.02 -13.62
CA ASN A 120 28.96 17.05 -13.27
C ASN A 120 28.82 17.56 -11.83
N SER A 121 27.59 17.68 -11.33
CA SER A 121 27.35 18.10 -9.95
C SER A 121 27.82 17.04 -8.96
N LEU A 122 27.63 15.76 -9.27
CA LEU A 122 28.14 14.66 -8.44
C LEU A 122 29.67 14.70 -8.39
N ALA A 123 30.33 14.79 -9.55
CA ALA A 123 31.79 14.91 -9.65
C ALA A 123 32.33 16.08 -8.83
N GLN A 124 31.67 17.25 -8.92
CA GLN A 124 32.07 18.43 -8.16
C GLN A 124 31.91 18.24 -6.64
N LEU A 125 30.87 17.55 -6.19
CA LEU A 125 30.58 17.36 -4.77
C LEU A 125 31.49 16.33 -4.12
N THR A 126 31.82 15.25 -4.84
CA THR A 126 32.66 14.16 -4.33
C THR A 126 34.14 14.36 -4.62
N GLY A 127 34.48 15.19 -5.61
CA GLY A 127 35.85 15.38 -6.09
C GLY A 127 36.39 14.22 -6.92
N ALA A 128 35.55 13.22 -7.22
CA ALA A 128 35.88 12.06 -8.04
C ALA A 128 35.53 12.31 -9.51
N ASP A 129 36.18 11.56 -10.39
CA ASP A 129 35.79 11.43 -11.78
C ASP A 129 34.57 10.50 -11.86
N VAL A 130 33.62 10.81 -12.75
CA VAL A 130 32.30 10.15 -12.79
C VAL A 130 31.96 9.73 -14.20
N ALA A 131 31.61 8.46 -14.37
CA ALA A 131 31.09 7.88 -15.61
C ALA A 131 29.62 7.48 -15.47
N ALA A 132 28.81 7.69 -16.50
CA ALA A 132 27.39 7.35 -16.52
C ALA A 132 26.92 6.98 -17.93
N SER A 133 25.90 6.12 -17.99
CA SER A 133 25.27 5.75 -19.26
C SER A 133 24.39 6.88 -19.80
N ASP A 134 24.42 7.08 -21.12
CA ASP A 134 23.56 8.03 -21.85
C ASP A 134 22.44 7.32 -22.65
N ASP A 135 22.40 5.98 -22.63
CA ASP A 135 21.39 5.15 -23.28
C ASP A 135 20.87 3.99 -22.39
N LEU A 136 20.35 2.91 -22.97
CA LEU A 136 19.84 1.79 -22.18
C LEU A 136 21.01 0.92 -21.67
N THR A 137 21.11 0.76 -20.35
CA THR A 137 22.01 -0.20 -19.72
C THR A 137 21.36 -1.57 -19.50
N GLY A 138 22.02 -2.64 -19.95
CA GLY A 138 21.56 -4.03 -19.82
C GLY A 138 20.84 -4.55 -21.08
N LEU A 139 19.75 -5.30 -20.90
CA LEU A 139 19.01 -5.90 -22.03
C LEU A 139 18.43 -4.80 -22.93
N GLY A 140 18.77 -4.85 -24.22
CA GLY A 140 18.28 -3.91 -25.22
C GLY A 140 19.15 -2.67 -25.44
N GLY A 141 20.19 -2.48 -24.63
CA GLY A 141 21.29 -1.55 -24.94
C GLY A 141 22.63 -2.21 -24.61
N ASP A 142 23.53 -1.52 -23.92
CA ASP A 142 24.84 -2.08 -23.58
C ASP A 142 25.28 -1.77 -22.12
N TRP A 143 26.57 -1.85 -21.83
CA TRP A 143 27.15 -1.61 -20.49
C TRP A 143 28.22 -0.52 -20.52
N ILE A 144 28.28 0.22 -21.62
CA ILE A 144 29.18 1.34 -21.81
C ILE A 144 28.64 2.50 -20.98
N LEU A 145 29.57 3.29 -20.41
CA LEU A 145 29.28 4.53 -19.72
C LEU A 145 29.83 5.65 -20.59
N GLU A 146 28.99 6.15 -21.51
CA GLU A 146 29.38 7.01 -22.63
C GLU A 146 29.82 8.40 -22.15
N TYR A 147 29.18 8.90 -21.10
CA TYR A 147 29.49 10.19 -20.54
C TYR A 147 30.45 10.05 -19.37
N GLN A 148 31.54 10.80 -19.41
CA GLN A 148 32.53 10.82 -18.32
C GLN A 148 32.98 12.24 -17.99
N THR A 149 33.29 12.44 -16.72
CA THR A 149 34.01 13.60 -16.20
C THR A 149 35.42 13.15 -15.84
N GLY A 150 36.43 13.96 -16.20
CA GLY A 150 37.84 13.60 -16.01
C GLY A 150 38.27 12.32 -16.73
N SER A 151 39.16 11.56 -16.09
CA SER A 151 39.69 10.30 -16.62
C SER A 151 39.13 9.14 -15.81
N ILE A 152 38.70 8.07 -16.48
CA ILE A 152 38.12 6.90 -15.82
C ILE A 152 39.08 5.73 -16.00
N GLU A 153 39.76 5.34 -14.93
CA GLU A 153 40.69 4.22 -14.93
C GLU A 153 40.00 2.91 -14.54
N THR A 154 38.90 3.01 -13.80
CA THR A 154 38.11 1.88 -13.32
C THR A 154 37.40 1.19 -14.48
N VAL A 155 37.45 -0.14 -14.47
CA VAL A 155 36.80 -0.96 -15.49
C VAL A 155 35.32 -1.10 -15.19
N ALA A 156 34.47 -0.64 -16.11
CA ALA A 156 33.03 -0.88 -16.03
C ALA A 156 32.70 -2.37 -16.12
N ILE A 157 31.71 -2.84 -15.35
CA ILE A 157 31.20 -4.21 -15.49
C ILE A 157 30.53 -4.40 -16.84
N THR A 158 30.53 -5.63 -17.32
CA THR A 158 29.77 -6.03 -18.52
C THR A 158 29.03 -7.33 -18.21
N ASP A 159 27.70 -7.32 -18.31
CA ASP A 159 26.89 -8.54 -18.14
C ASP A 159 26.00 -8.78 -19.35
N THR A 160 26.54 -9.46 -20.35
CA THR A 160 25.78 -9.84 -21.56
C THR A 160 24.73 -10.91 -21.29
N ALA A 161 24.77 -11.56 -20.11
CA ALA A 161 23.77 -12.56 -19.72
C ALA A 161 22.62 -11.94 -18.92
N TYR A 162 22.74 -10.69 -18.48
CA TYR A 162 21.70 -9.96 -17.78
C TYR A 162 20.46 -9.78 -18.64
N GLN A 163 19.31 -10.21 -18.12
CA GLN A 163 18.02 -10.18 -18.83
C GLN A 163 17.10 -9.04 -18.37
N GLY A 164 17.61 -8.13 -17.53
CA GLY A 164 16.89 -6.92 -17.11
C GLY A 164 17.38 -5.70 -17.87
N THR A 165 16.61 -4.62 -17.83
CA THR A 165 17.02 -3.29 -18.30
C THR A 165 17.02 -2.36 -17.10
N LEU A 166 18.07 -1.57 -16.90
CA LEU A 166 18.19 -0.66 -15.75
C LEU A 166 17.40 0.65 -15.97
N ALA A 167 16.23 0.55 -16.61
CA ALA A 167 15.35 1.66 -16.98
C ALA A 167 14.05 1.62 -16.19
N ASN A 168 13.43 2.79 -16.02
CA ASN A 168 12.07 2.92 -15.53
C ASN A 168 11.11 3.27 -16.69
N PHE A 169 9.85 2.86 -16.59
CA PHE A 169 8.84 3.25 -17.58
C PHE A 169 8.23 4.61 -17.23
N PHE A 170 8.20 5.53 -18.20
CA PHE A 170 7.54 6.82 -18.07
C PHE A 170 6.36 6.93 -19.03
N VAL A 171 5.15 6.85 -18.50
CA VAL A 171 3.92 7.05 -19.26
C VAL A 171 3.85 8.51 -19.70
N THR A 172 3.90 8.75 -20.99
CA THR A 172 3.93 10.09 -21.64
C THR A 172 2.62 10.44 -22.32
N SER A 173 1.62 9.56 -22.30
CA SER A 173 0.33 9.77 -22.93
C SER A 173 -0.83 9.26 -22.07
N THR A 174 -1.96 9.97 -22.11
CA THR A 174 -3.21 9.54 -21.48
C THR A 174 -4.06 8.64 -22.38
N SER A 175 -3.59 8.35 -23.59
CA SER A 175 -4.27 7.42 -24.51
C SER A 175 -4.19 5.98 -24.00
N ASP A 176 -5.21 5.19 -24.29
CA ASP A 176 -5.24 3.75 -24.01
C ASP A 176 -5.15 2.94 -25.32
N VAL A 177 -3.98 3.01 -25.96
CA VAL A 177 -3.68 2.34 -27.22
C VAL A 177 -2.38 1.56 -27.09
N VAL A 178 -2.17 0.57 -27.96
CA VAL A 178 -0.88 -0.13 -28.09
C VAL A 178 -0.35 0.16 -29.48
N ASN A 179 0.67 1.01 -29.57
CA ASN A 179 1.31 1.43 -30.79
C ASN A 179 2.78 1.82 -30.55
N ALA A 180 3.68 0.83 -30.63
CA ALA A 180 5.11 1.02 -30.44
C ALA A 180 5.82 1.97 -31.43
N THR A 181 5.09 2.57 -32.39
CA THR A 181 5.66 3.42 -33.45
C THR A 181 5.29 4.90 -33.37
N ASP A 182 4.43 5.30 -32.42
CA ASP A 182 4.00 6.70 -32.29
C ASP A 182 4.92 7.56 -31.40
N GLY A 183 5.95 6.96 -30.81
CA GLY A 183 6.93 7.66 -29.97
C GLY A 183 6.37 8.13 -28.63
N VAL A 184 5.20 7.63 -28.21
CA VAL A 184 4.70 7.81 -26.84
C VAL A 184 4.64 6.47 -26.12
N LEU A 185 4.65 6.51 -24.78
CA LEU A 185 4.44 5.34 -23.95
C LEU A 185 3.13 5.52 -23.20
N THR A 186 2.15 4.67 -23.49
CA THR A 186 0.91 4.58 -22.73
C THR A 186 1.08 3.69 -21.50
N LEU A 187 0.15 3.79 -20.54
CA LEU A 187 0.15 2.87 -19.39
C LEU A 187 -0.01 1.40 -19.80
N ARG A 188 -0.80 1.12 -20.85
CA ARG A 188 -1.01 -0.25 -21.32
C ARG A 188 0.27 -0.86 -21.88
N GLU A 189 1.04 -0.09 -22.63
CA GLU A 189 2.34 -0.50 -23.14
C GLU A 189 3.36 -0.67 -22.01
N ALA A 190 3.43 0.27 -21.08
CA ALA A 190 4.32 0.17 -19.92
C ALA A 190 4.06 -1.13 -19.12
N ILE A 191 2.80 -1.46 -18.85
CA ILE A 191 2.44 -2.71 -18.15
C ILE A 191 2.75 -3.94 -19.00
N THR A 192 2.52 -3.87 -20.32
CA THR A 192 2.83 -4.99 -21.22
C THR A 192 4.32 -5.28 -21.25
N ASN A 193 5.16 -4.25 -21.26
CA ASN A 193 6.61 -4.39 -21.20
C ASN A 193 7.05 -4.93 -19.83
N ALA A 194 6.52 -4.37 -18.73
CA ALA A 194 6.81 -4.85 -17.37
C ALA A 194 6.44 -6.33 -17.16
N ASN A 195 5.36 -6.80 -17.78
CA ASN A 195 4.99 -8.22 -17.71
C ASN A 195 5.99 -9.16 -18.40
N THR A 196 6.88 -8.64 -19.26
CA THR A 196 7.89 -9.44 -19.99
C THR A 196 9.28 -9.34 -19.41
N GLN A 197 9.53 -8.37 -18.53
CA GLN A 197 10.83 -8.15 -17.91
C GLN A 197 10.93 -8.96 -16.60
N ALA A 198 12.13 -9.44 -16.32
CA ALA A 198 12.40 -10.10 -15.04
C ALA A 198 12.55 -9.05 -13.95
N GLY A 199 12.24 -9.40 -12.70
CA GLY A 199 12.35 -8.53 -11.52
C GLY A 199 11.15 -7.59 -11.35
N THR A 200 11.35 -6.52 -10.57
CA THR A 200 10.29 -5.55 -10.26
C THR A 200 10.47 -4.29 -11.08
N ASP A 201 9.50 -3.98 -11.92
CA ASP A 201 9.54 -2.78 -12.76
C ASP A 201 8.86 -1.58 -12.07
N ASN A 202 9.35 -0.37 -12.35
CA ASN A 202 8.71 0.86 -11.88
C ASN A 202 8.11 1.64 -13.05
N ILE A 203 6.83 2.00 -12.90
CA ILE A 203 6.07 2.82 -13.84
C ILE A 203 5.73 4.16 -13.17
N PHE A 204 6.08 5.24 -13.87
CA PHE A 204 5.82 6.63 -13.47
C PHE A 204 5.05 7.37 -14.58
N PHE A 205 4.58 8.58 -14.30
CA PHE A 205 3.79 9.37 -15.25
C PHE A 205 4.37 10.76 -15.47
N SER A 206 4.65 11.09 -16.73
CA SER A 206 4.98 12.46 -17.17
C SER A 206 3.72 13.26 -17.53
N VAL A 207 2.55 12.67 -17.37
CA VAL A 207 1.23 13.26 -17.70
C VAL A 207 0.31 13.27 -16.49
N ASN A 208 -0.60 14.24 -16.49
CA ASN A 208 -1.74 14.32 -15.58
C ASN A 208 -3.04 14.18 -16.38
N GLY A 209 -4.16 14.02 -15.67
CA GLY A 209 -5.49 13.89 -16.25
C GLY A 209 -6.03 12.47 -16.17
N THR A 210 -6.94 12.13 -17.08
CA THR A 210 -7.65 10.85 -17.08
C THR A 210 -7.15 9.96 -18.20
N ILE A 211 -6.60 8.80 -17.84
CA ILE A 211 -6.38 7.66 -18.73
C ILE A 211 -7.69 6.89 -18.80
N THR A 212 -8.45 7.08 -19.88
CA THR A 212 -9.74 6.39 -20.07
C THR A 212 -9.52 5.08 -20.81
N LEU A 213 -9.80 3.95 -20.17
CA LEU A 213 -9.59 2.65 -20.77
C LEU A 213 -10.62 2.37 -21.88
N THR A 214 -10.09 2.04 -23.05
CA THR A 214 -10.83 1.64 -24.25
C THR A 214 -10.46 0.22 -24.70
N GLY A 215 -9.26 -0.26 -24.34
CA GLY A 215 -8.75 -1.59 -24.66
C GLY A 215 -9.14 -2.69 -23.66
N GLY A 216 -10.01 -2.38 -22.69
CA GLY A 216 -10.37 -3.29 -21.59
C GLY A 216 -9.47 -3.16 -20.37
N GLU A 217 -9.42 -4.18 -19.52
CA GLU A 217 -8.63 -4.15 -18.28
C GLU A 217 -7.12 -4.14 -18.55
N LEU A 218 -6.36 -3.65 -17.58
CA LEU A 218 -4.90 -3.70 -17.55
C LEU A 218 -4.48 -4.94 -16.76
N GLY A 219 -3.96 -5.96 -17.46
CA GLY A 219 -3.49 -7.21 -16.85
C GLY A 219 -2.07 -7.07 -16.31
N ILE A 220 -1.87 -7.43 -15.04
CA ILE A 220 -0.56 -7.45 -14.37
C ILE A 220 -0.26 -8.89 -13.94
N SER A 221 0.88 -9.42 -14.38
CA SER A 221 1.32 -10.79 -14.11
C SER A 221 2.71 -10.90 -13.51
N SER A 222 3.47 -9.81 -13.42
CA SER A 222 4.79 -9.71 -12.81
C SER A 222 4.78 -8.78 -11.58
N ASP A 223 5.95 -8.60 -10.96
CA ASP A 223 6.15 -7.62 -9.90
C ASP A 223 6.26 -6.22 -10.53
N VAL A 224 5.41 -5.28 -10.09
CA VAL A 224 5.39 -3.93 -10.66
C VAL A 224 4.97 -2.88 -9.64
N ASN A 225 5.67 -1.76 -9.63
CA ASN A 225 5.29 -0.58 -8.88
C ASN A 225 4.77 0.50 -9.83
N ILE A 226 3.59 1.05 -9.55
CA ILE A 226 2.95 2.10 -10.34
C ILE A 226 2.77 3.33 -9.45
N TYR A 227 3.55 4.36 -9.74
CA TYR A 227 3.59 5.62 -9.00
C TYR A 227 2.89 6.71 -9.79
N GLY A 228 1.64 7.00 -9.43
CA GLY A 228 0.92 8.16 -9.93
C GLY A 228 1.45 9.47 -9.36
N ASN A 229 1.08 10.58 -10.02
CA ASN A 229 1.49 11.93 -9.62
C ASN A 229 0.70 12.49 -8.41
N GLY A 230 -0.10 11.66 -7.75
CA GLY A 230 -1.06 12.01 -6.70
C GLY A 230 -2.51 11.78 -7.16
N ALA A 231 -3.35 11.27 -6.25
CA ALA A 231 -4.73 10.90 -6.58
C ALA A 231 -5.56 12.02 -7.26
N PRO A 232 -5.45 13.31 -6.88
CA PRO A 232 -6.15 14.40 -7.57
C PRO A 232 -5.67 14.67 -9.00
N PHE A 233 -4.46 14.25 -9.36
CA PHE A 233 -3.81 14.63 -10.62
C PHE A 233 -3.90 13.56 -11.70
N LEU A 234 -3.96 12.28 -11.31
CA LEU A 234 -4.00 11.16 -12.24
C LEU A 234 -5.17 10.23 -11.93
N THR A 235 -6.05 10.06 -12.93
CA THR A 235 -7.15 9.09 -12.88
C THR A 235 -6.95 8.02 -13.93
N ILE A 236 -7.12 6.77 -13.56
CA ILE A 236 -7.24 5.63 -14.47
C ILE A 236 -8.70 5.18 -14.41
N SER A 237 -9.41 5.38 -15.52
CA SER A 237 -10.85 5.21 -15.60
C SER A 237 -11.22 3.94 -16.36
N GLY A 238 -12.05 3.09 -15.77
CA GLY A 238 -12.65 1.92 -16.44
C GLY A 238 -13.74 2.29 -17.46
N ASN A 239 -13.96 3.57 -17.73
CA ASN A 239 -14.89 4.10 -18.72
C ASN A 239 -16.35 3.58 -18.62
N ASN A 240 -16.78 3.24 -17.41
CA ASN A 240 -18.04 2.57 -17.09
C ASN A 240 -18.29 1.31 -17.92
N ALA A 241 -17.24 0.67 -18.41
CA ALA A 241 -17.30 -0.41 -19.37
C ALA A 241 -16.35 -1.57 -19.05
N SER A 242 -15.30 -1.31 -18.27
CA SER A 242 -14.30 -2.31 -17.94
C SER A 242 -13.89 -2.24 -16.48
N ARG A 243 -13.23 -3.30 -16.04
CA ARG A 243 -12.36 -3.29 -14.87
C ARG A 243 -11.12 -2.44 -15.17
N VAL A 244 -10.50 -1.85 -14.15
CA VAL A 244 -9.23 -1.13 -14.36
C VAL A 244 -8.04 -2.10 -14.36
N PHE A 245 -7.78 -2.79 -13.25
CA PHE A 245 -6.64 -3.71 -13.13
C PHE A 245 -7.07 -5.14 -12.82
N ASN A 246 -6.41 -6.10 -13.47
CA ASN A 246 -6.49 -7.51 -13.12
C ASN A 246 -5.09 -8.03 -12.76
N ILE A 247 -4.86 -8.29 -11.48
CA ILE A 247 -3.59 -8.80 -10.94
C ILE A 247 -3.72 -10.31 -10.83
N SER A 248 -3.08 -11.05 -11.74
CA SER A 248 -3.10 -12.51 -11.74
C SER A 248 -2.07 -13.11 -10.78
N SER A 249 -0.97 -12.41 -10.56
CA SER A 249 0.20 -12.83 -9.77
C SER A 249 1.08 -11.62 -9.47
N GLY A 250 2.19 -11.83 -8.76
CA GLY A 250 3.20 -10.81 -8.49
C GLY A 250 2.94 -9.97 -7.24
N THR A 251 3.94 -9.18 -6.87
CA THR A 251 3.91 -8.14 -5.86
C THR A 251 3.73 -6.80 -6.54
N VAL A 252 2.59 -6.15 -6.28
CA VAL A 252 2.17 -4.93 -6.96
C VAL A 252 2.03 -3.79 -5.97
N LEU A 253 2.64 -2.65 -6.25
CA LEU A 253 2.40 -1.39 -5.54
C LEU A 253 1.62 -0.44 -6.45
N LEU A 254 0.51 0.08 -5.95
CA LEU A 254 -0.19 1.22 -6.54
C LEU A 254 -0.12 2.39 -5.58
N SER A 255 0.50 3.49 -6.01
CA SER A 255 0.70 4.67 -5.19
C SER A 255 0.19 5.93 -5.87
N GLY A 256 -0.54 6.78 -5.15
CA GLY A 256 -0.81 8.16 -5.59
C GLY A 256 -1.64 8.30 -6.87
N LEU A 257 -2.69 7.50 -7.05
CA LEU A 257 -3.58 7.59 -8.23
C LEU A 257 -5.06 7.39 -7.88
N THR A 258 -5.93 7.85 -8.77
CA THR A 258 -7.37 7.57 -8.70
C THR A 258 -7.74 6.42 -9.63
N ILE A 259 -8.49 5.44 -9.13
CA ILE A 259 -9.11 4.34 -9.88
C ILE A 259 -10.61 4.56 -9.88
N ALA A 260 -11.18 4.87 -11.04
CA ALA A 260 -12.55 5.36 -11.08
C ALA A 260 -13.40 4.82 -12.23
N SER A 261 -14.71 4.97 -12.05
CA SER A 261 -15.71 4.75 -13.09
C SER A 261 -15.52 3.42 -13.82
N SER A 262 -15.28 2.35 -13.08
CA SER A 262 -15.25 0.99 -13.63
C SER A 262 -16.62 0.34 -13.56
N ARG A 263 -16.91 -0.60 -14.47
CA ARG A 263 -18.14 -1.39 -14.43
C ARG A 263 -17.92 -2.83 -14.88
N VAL A 264 -18.29 -3.79 -14.03
CA VAL A 264 -18.24 -5.24 -14.35
C VAL A 264 -19.60 -5.89 -14.11
N THR A 265 -20.18 -6.50 -15.14
CA THR A 265 -21.47 -7.23 -15.07
C THR A 265 -21.20 -8.74 -15.02
N GLY A 266 -21.12 -9.35 -13.83
CA GLY A 266 -20.93 -10.81 -13.68
C GLY A 266 -19.56 -11.25 -13.16
N GLY A 267 -18.79 -10.35 -12.57
CA GLY A 267 -17.50 -10.65 -11.94
C GLY A 267 -17.21 -9.69 -10.79
N GLY A 268 -16.14 -9.98 -10.03
CA GLY A 268 -15.72 -9.16 -8.90
C GLY A 268 -14.47 -8.35 -9.17
N GLY A 269 -14.36 -7.14 -8.60
CA GLY A 269 -13.22 -6.24 -8.72
C GLY A 269 -13.44 -5.20 -9.80
N GLY A 270 -14.33 -4.23 -9.57
CA GLY A 270 -14.58 -3.15 -10.53
C GLY A 270 -13.29 -2.37 -10.79
N GLY A 271 -12.72 -1.77 -9.76
CA GLY A 271 -11.39 -1.18 -9.86
C GLY A 271 -10.34 -2.26 -10.08
N ILE A 272 -10.20 -3.18 -9.13
CA ILE A 272 -9.14 -4.19 -9.12
C ILE A 272 -9.68 -5.58 -8.80
N ARG A 273 -9.28 -6.58 -9.59
CA ARG A 273 -9.32 -7.99 -9.18
C ARG A 273 -7.91 -8.43 -8.78
N ASN A 274 -7.74 -8.90 -7.55
CA ASN A 274 -6.43 -9.28 -7.03
C ASN A 274 -6.35 -10.78 -6.69
N ASN A 275 -5.35 -11.47 -7.28
CA ASN A 275 -4.92 -12.81 -6.87
C ASN A 275 -3.46 -12.83 -6.38
N GLY A 276 -2.74 -11.70 -6.47
CA GLY A 276 -1.36 -11.55 -6.04
C GLY A 276 -1.22 -10.89 -4.66
N ASN A 277 -0.08 -10.23 -4.44
CA ASN A 277 0.19 -9.39 -3.28
C ASN A 277 0.10 -7.92 -3.68
N LEU A 278 -0.96 -7.23 -3.27
CA LEU A 278 -1.23 -5.85 -3.65
C LEU A 278 -1.06 -4.91 -2.45
N THR A 279 -0.21 -3.90 -2.61
CA THR A 279 -0.20 -2.73 -1.73
C THR A 279 -0.82 -1.54 -2.45
N VAL A 280 -1.77 -0.90 -1.80
CA VAL A 280 -2.37 0.35 -2.28
C VAL A 280 -2.12 1.45 -1.27
N GLN A 281 -1.51 2.54 -1.70
CA GLN A 281 -1.21 3.67 -0.82
C GLN A 281 -1.51 5.02 -1.45
N PHE A 282 -2.07 5.95 -0.68
CA PHE A 282 -2.39 7.30 -1.15
C PHE A 282 -3.28 7.33 -2.41
N CYS A 283 -4.10 6.30 -2.59
CA CYS A 283 -4.97 6.16 -3.75
C CYS A 283 -6.42 6.51 -3.43
N THR A 284 -7.19 6.80 -4.47
CA THR A 284 -8.65 6.99 -4.39
C THR A 284 -9.38 6.01 -5.29
N PHE A 285 -10.35 5.27 -4.76
CA PHE A 285 -11.28 4.44 -5.52
C PHE A 285 -12.63 5.13 -5.53
N SER A 286 -13.10 5.59 -6.70
CA SER A 286 -14.32 6.39 -6.79
C SER A 286 -15.28 5.99 -7.90
N GLY A 287 -16.57 5.86 -7.56
CA GLY A 287 -17.61 5.62 -8.55
C GLY A 287 -17.44 4.30 -9.31
N ASN A 288 -16.83 3.30 -8.68
CA ASN A 288 -16.67 1.98 -9.28
C ASN A 288 -17.92 1.13 -9.05
N SER A 289 -18.23 0.23 -9.99
CA SER A 289 -19.39 -0.65 -9.90
C SER A 289 -19.08 -2.09 -10.33
N ALA A 290 -19.53 -3.08 -9.57
CA ALA A 290 -19.35 -4.50 -9.89
C ALA A 290 -20.43 -5.37 -9.23
N SER A 291 -20.47 -6.66 -9.55
CA SER A 291 -21.25 -7.61 -8.73
C SER A 291 -20.57 -7.83 -7.38
N ASN A 292 -19.25 -7.97 -7.35
CA ASN A 292 -18.46 -8.24 -6.15
C ASN A 292 -17.32 -7.23 -6.04
N GLY A 293 -17.10 -6.62 -4.86
CA GLY A 293 -15.96 -5.76 -4.57
C GLY A 293 -15.77 -4.66 -5.60
N SER A 294 -16.59 -3.60 -5.56
CA SER A 294 -16.56 -2.66 -6.68
C SER A 294 -15.29 -1.81 -6.73
N GLY A 295 -14.67 -1.48 -5.60
CA GLY A 295 -13.28 -1.02 -5.58
C GLY A 295 -12.30 -2.17 -5.82
N ILE A 296 -12.25 -3.14 -4.89
CA ILE A 296 -11.35 -4.30 -4.98
C ILE A 296 -12.11 -5.60 -4.67
N ALA A 297 -11.91 -6.64 -5.49
CA ALA A 297 -12.19 -8.01 -5.09
C ALA A 297 -10.87 -8.72 -4.82
N ASN A 298 -10.67 -9.16 -3.57
CA ASN A 298 -9.43 -9.75 -3.10
C ASN A 298 -9.55 -11.27 -2.92
N PHE A 299 -8.74 -12.01 -3.68
CA PHE A 299 -8.51 -13.46 -3.53
C PHE A 299 -7.10 -13.78 -3.04
N GLY A 300 -6.19 -12.79 -3.01
CA GLY A 300 -4.81 -12.90 -2.53
C GLY A 300 -4.59 -12.12 -1.23
N THR A 301 -3.54 -11.31 -1.21
CA THR A 301 -3.23 -10.41 -0.08
C THR A 301 -3.34 -8.96 -0.52
N VAL A 302 -3.99 -8.13 0.30
CA VAL A 302 -4.08 -6.69 0.08
C VAL A 302 -3.69 -5.93 1.35
N THR A 303 -2.82 -4.93 1.19
CA THR A 303 -2.58 -3.89 2.21
C THR A 303 -3.05 -2.55 1.66
N VAL A 304 -3.94 -1.87 2.38
CA VAL A 304 -4.45 -0.54 2.03
C VAL A 304 -3.97 0.46 3.06
N ASN A 305 -3.22 1.47 2.62
CA ASN A 305 -2.66 2.51 3.48
C ASN A 305 -3.12 3.89 3.00
N SER A 306 -3.58 4.74 3.92
CA SER A 306 -3.82 6.16 3.65
C SER A 306 -4.63 6.43 2.36
N SER A 307 -5.63 5.58 2.09
CA SER A 307 -6.37 5.57 0.84
C SER A 307 -7.86 5.80 1.08
N THR A 308 -8.57 6.24 0.04
CA THR A 308 -10.00 6.54 0.10
C THR A 308 -10.80 5.65 -0.84
N PHE A 309 -11.86 5.04 -0.33
CA PHE A 309 -12.88 4.33 -1.10
C PHE A 309 -14.18 5.12 -0.96
N SER A 310 -14.62 5.79 -2.03
CA SER A 310 -15.80 6.64 -2.01
C SER A 310 -16.81 6.31 -3.10
N ASN A 311 -18.09 6.27 -2.75
CA ASN A 311 -19.19 6.14 -3.72
C ASN A 311 -19.06 4.92 -4.65
N ASN A 312 -18.53 3.82 -4.13
CA ASN A 312 -18.42 2.56 -4.87
C ASN A 312 -19.66 1.70 -4.59
N SER A 313 -20.20 1.02 -5.60
CA SER A 313 -21.44 0.26 -5.50
C SER A 313 -21.32 -1.19 -6.01
N ALA A 314 -21.65 -2.16 -5.15
CA ALA A 314 -21.61 -3.60 -5.49
C ALA A 314 -22.84 -4.38 -5.03
N VAL A 315 -22.90 -5.69 -5.31
CA VAL A 315 -23.79 -6.61 -4.56
C VAL A 315 -23.12 -7.03 -3.25
N PHE A 316 -21.84 -7.38 -3.31
CA PHE A 316 -21.01 -7.78 -2.17
C PHE A 316 -19.85 -6.82 -2.04
N GLY A 317 -19.67 -6.18 -0.88
CA GLY A 317 -18.55 -5.28 -0.63
C GLY A 317 -18.55 -4.03 -1.51
N GLY A 318 -19.19 -2.94 -1.06
CA GLY A 318 -19.26 -1.72 -1.86
C GLY A 318 -17.88 -1.17 -2.16
N GLY A 319 -17.02 -1.00 -1.14
CA GLY A 319 -15.61 -0.72 -1.34
C GLY A 319 -14.82 -1.98 -1.72
N ILE A 320 -14.79 -2.97 -0.82
CA ILE A 320 -13.97 -4.19 -0.98
C ILE A 320 -14.76 -5.46 -0.66
N ASP A 321 -14.59 -6.49 -1.48
CA ASP A 321 -15.02 -7.86 -1.21
C ASP A 321 -13.77 -8.73 -0.93
N ASN A 322 -13.63 -9.21 0.30
CA ASN A 322 -12.43 -9.90 0.76
C ASN A 322 -12.66 -11.39 1.02
N PHE A 323 -12.09 -12.23 0.16
CA PHE A 323 -11.95 -13.67 0.38
C PHE A 323 -10.57 -14.07 0.92
N GLY A 324 -9.56 -13.22 0.71
CA GLY A 324 -8.17 -13.46 1.12
C GLY A 324 -7.78 -12.78 2.43
N SER A 325 -6.55 -12.24 2.46
CA SER A 325 -6.02 -11.46 3.59
C SER A 325 -6.07 -9.97 3.27
N LEU A 326 -6.67 -9.17 4.14
CA LEU A 326 -6.79 -7.72 3.98
C LEU A 326 -6.36 -6.99 5.26
N THR A 327 -5.44 -6.04 5.08
CA THR A 327 -5.09 -5.05 6.12
C THR A 327 -5.44 -3.66 5.63
N VAL A 328 -6.15 -2.89 6.44
CA VAL A 328 -6.56 -1.51 6.15
C VAL A 328 -6.03 -0.59 7.25
N ASN A 329 -5.19 0.37 6.87
CA ASN A 329 -4.57 1.32 7.80
C ASN A 329 -4.88 2.75 7.36
N SER A 330 -5.26 3.59 8.32
CA SER A 330 -5.38 5.05 8.14
C SER A 330 -6.21 5.45 6.91
N SER A 331 -7.23 4.66 6.57
CA SER A 331 -7.97 4.78 5.32
C SER A 331 -9.43 5.17 5.55
N THR A 332 -10.07 5.70 4.52
CA THR A 332 -11.47 6.17 4.58
C THR A 332 -12.35 5.40 3.61
N PHE A 333 -13.46 4.85 4.12
CA PHE A 333 -14.53 4.25 3.35
C PHE A 333 -15.78 5.11 3.52
N SER A 334 -16.18 5.83 2.47
CA SER A 334 -17.29 6.79 2.54
C SER A 334 -18.34 6.62 1.46
N GLY A 335 -19.62 6.64 1.83
CA GLY A 335 -20.71 6.62 0.86
C GLY A 335 -20.73 5.38 -0.05
N ASN A 336 -20.11 4.27 0.35
CA ASN A 336 -20.13 3.04 -0.42
C ASN A 336 -21.43 2.26 -0.15
N SER A 337 -21.95 1.59 -1.17
CA SER A 337 -23.23 0.87 -1.08
C SER A 337 -23.13 -0.56 -1.59
N ALA A 338 -23.74 -1.50 -0.88
CA ALA A 338 -23.87 -2.88 -1.36
C ALA A 338 -25.14 -3.57 -0.86
N SER A 339 -25.49 -4.74 -1.38
CA SER A 339 -26.49 -5.59 -0.72
C SER A 339 -25.94 -6.17 0.59
N GLN A 340 -24.64 -6.43 0.66
CA GLN A 340 -23.95 -6.98 1.83
C GLN A 340 -22.58 -6.32 2.01
N GLY A 341 -22.32 -5.71 3.17
CA GLY A 341 -21.07 -5.02 3.48
C GLY A 341 -20.92 -3.72 2.67
N GLY A 342 -21.47 -2.61 3.17
CA GLY A 342 -21.51 -1.35 2.40
C GLY A 342 -20.11 -0.82 2.13
N GLY A 343 -19.25 -0.75 3.14
CA GLY A 343 -17.81 -0.50 2.97
C GLY A 343 -17.07 -1.76 2.57
N ILE A 344 -17.11 -2.80 3.40
CA ILE A 344 -16.38 -4.06 3.16
C ILE A 344 -17.27 -5.27 3.46
N LEU A 345 -17.19 -6.29 2.60
CA LEU A 345 -17.59 -7.65 2.95
C LEU A 345 -16.33 -8.47 3.21
N ASN A 346 -16.33 -9.20 4.33
CA ASN A 346 -15.23 -10.08 4.71
C ASN A 346 -15.68 -11.54 4.88
N ASP A 347 -15.15 -12.41 4.04
CA ASP A 347 -15.19 -13.87 4.19
C ASP A 347 -13.82 -14.45 4.63
N GLY A 348 -12.73 -13.69 4.46
CA GLY A 348 -11.36 -14.07 4.83
C GLY A 348 -10.87 -13.47 6.16
N SER A 349 -9.62 -13.00 6.17
CA SER A 349 -9.02 -12.30 7.31
C SER A 349 -8.99 -10.79 7.05
N LEU A 350 -9.49 -10.00 7.99
CA LEU A 350 -9.51 -8.54 7.92
C LEU A 350 -8.99 -7.92 9.21
N THR A 351 -7.97 -7.06 9.07
CA THR A 351 -7.53 -6.14 10.13
C THR A 351 -7.75 -4.70 9.67
N VAL A 352 -8.40 -3.90 10.52
CA VAL A 352 -8.68 -2.47 10.28
C VAL A 352 -8.05 -1.66 11.41
N ASN A 353 -7.16 -0.73 11.08
CA ASN A 353 -6.46 0.12 12.03
C ASN A 353 -6.66 1.59 11.68
N SER A 354 -6.98 2.41 12.68
CA SER A 354 -7.00 3.87 12.58
C SER A 354 -7.80 4.40 11.38
N SER A 355 -8.86 3.71 10.99
CA SER A 355 -9.58 3.96 9.74
C SER A 355 -10.99 4.48 10.01
N THR A 356 -11.59 5.12 9.00
CA THR A 356 -12.94 5.70 9.08
C THR A 356 -13.89 5.05 8.09
N PHE A 357 -15.04 4.61 8.57
CA PHE A 357 -16.18 4.12 7.79
C PHE A 357 -17.35 5.07 8.00
N SER A 358 -17.70 5.86 7.00
CA SER A 358 -18.72 6.90 7.13
C SER A 358 -19.80 6.86 6.06
N GLY A 359 -21.07 6.85 6.45
CA GLY A 359 -22.19 6.96 5.50
C GLY A 359 -22.27 5.82 4.50
N ASN A 360 -21.71 4.64 4.81
CA ASN A 360 -21.85 3.46 3.96
C ASN A 360 -23.19 2.75 4.24
N SER A 361 -23.75 2.08 3.24
CA SER A 361 -25.08 1.49 3.34
C SER A 361 -25.14 0.05 2.79
N ALA A 362 -25.80 -0.86 3.51
CA ALA A 362 -26.07 -2.21 2.99
C ALA A 362 -27.32 -2.88 3.57
N GLY A 363 -27.61 -4.11 3.16
CA GLY A 363 -28.56 -4.97 3.86
C GLY A 363 -28.05 -5.36 5.24
N PHE A 364 -26.88 -5.98 5.27
CA PHE A 364 -26.16 -6.30 6.51
C PHE A 364 -24.80 -5.60 6.52
N GLY A 365 -24.43 -5.03 7.67
CA GLY A 365 -23.13 -4.40 7.84
C GLY A 365 -23.00 -3.14 6.99
N GLY A 366 -23.64 -2.05 7.40
CA GLY A 366 -23.58 -0.78 6.66
C GLY A 366 -22.13 -0.34 6.43
N GLY A 367 -21.31 -0.37 7.47
CA GLY A 367 -19.85 -0.26 7.37
C GLY A 367 -19.19 -1.55 6.90
N ILE A 368 -19.25 -2.60 7.72
CA ILE A 368 -18.62 -3.90 7.42
C ILE A 368 -19.59 -5.05 7.70
N LEU A 369 -19.66 -6.00 6.79
CA LEU A 369 -20.17 -7.34 7.07
C LEU A 369 -18.98 -8.30 7.22
N ASN A 370 -18.81 -8.88 8.40
CA ASN A 370 -17.96 -10.05 8.59
C ASN A 370 -18.81 -11.30 8.51
N ASN A 371 -18.81 -11.99 7.36
CA ASN A 371 -19.77 -13.05 7.08
C ASN A 371 -19.32 -14.42 7.64
N ARG A 372 -18.10 -14.86 7.36
CA ARG A 372 -17.52 -16.09 7.94
C ARG A 372 -16.06 -15.93 8.35
N GLY A 373 -15.54 -14.72 8.22
CA GLY A 373 -14.14 -14.42 8.42
C GLY A 373 -13.77 -14.10 9.86
N THR A 374 -12.53 -13.67 10.01
CA THR A 374 -12.02 -13.05 11.24
C THR A 374 -11.83 -11.55 10.99
N LEU A 375 -12.40 -10.72 11.87
CA LEU A 375 -12.32 -9.28 11.82
C LEU A 375 -11.68 -8.74 13.10
N THR A 376 -10.58 -8.00 12.95
CA THR A 376 -10.00 -7.18 14.02
C THR A 376 -10.09 -5.70 13.66
N VAL A 377 -10.59 -4.90 14.58
CA VAL A 377 -10.76 -3.45 14.40
C VAL A 377 -10.07 -2.73 15.56
N ASN A 378 -9.15 -1.83 15.25
CA ASN A 378 -8.39 -1.07 16.24
C ASN A 378 -8.50 0.43 15.96
N SER A 379 -8.79 1.21 17.00
CA SER A 379 -8.73 2.68 16.98
C SER A 379 -9.46 3.32 15.80
N SER A 380 -10.57 2.72 15.36
CA SER A 380 -11.27 3.10 14.12
C SER A 380 -12.62 3.75 14.42
N THR A 381 -13.17 4.47 13.44
CA THR A 381 -14.44 5.18 13.57
C THR A 381 -15.47 4.67 12.55
N PHE A 382 -16.63 4.26 13.03
CA PHE A 382 -17.81 3.90 12.24
C PHE A 382 -18.89 4.95 12.52
N SER A 383 -19.19 5.79 11.53
CA SER A 383 -20.13 6.90 11.69
C SER A 383 -21.21 6.98 10.63
N GLY A 384 -22.47 7.14 11.03
CA GLY A 384 -23.55 7.41 10.07
C GLY A 384 -23.79 6.28 9.06
N ASN A 385 -23.30 5.06 9.30
CA ASN A 385 -23.52 3.92 8.40
C ASN A 385 -24.93 3.35 8.60
N SER A 386 -25.53 2.77 7.56
CA SER A 386 -26.91 2.29 7.59
C SER A 386 -27.07 0.86 7.07
N ALA A 387 -27.90 0.09 7.76
CA ALA A 387 -28.29 -1.27 7.38
C ALA A 387 -29.82 -1.39 7.24
N SER A 388 -30.31 -1.94 6.12
CA SER A 388 -31.75 -2.26 5.97
C SER A 388 -32.16 -3.51 6.74
N ASN A 389 -31.20 -4.27 7.25
CA ASN A 389 -31.41 -5.37 8.18
C ASN A 389 -30.65 -5.04 9.47
N SER A 390 -29.50 -5.69 9.71
CA SER A 390 -28.79 -5.60 10.99
C SER A 390 -27.36 -5.11 10.84
N GLY A 391 -26.83 -4.48 11.91
CA GLY A 391 -25.44 -4.04 11.96
C GLY A 391 -25.19 -2.79 11.15
N GLY A 392 -25.70 -1.63 11.60
CA GLY A 392 -25.49 -0.36 10.89
C GLY A 392 -24.00 -0.06 10.72
N GLY A 393 -23.21 -0.18 11.80
CA GLY A 393 -21.75 -0.14 11.74
C GLY A 393 -21.17 -1.48 11.26
N ILE A 394 -21.31 -2.52 12.08
CA ILE A 394 -20.80 -3.88 11.79
C ILE A 394 -21.91 -4.92 11.97
N ALA A 395 -22.05 -5.82 11.00
CA ALA A 395 -22.71 -7.10 11.19
C ALA A 395 -21.65 -8.20 11.25
N ASN A 396 -21.67 -9.04 12.28
CA ASN A 396 -20.71 -10.12 12.48
C ASN A 396 -21.39 -11.49 12.59
N PHE A 397 -21.00 -12.35 11.67
CA PHE A 397 -21.37 -13.75 11.52
C PHE A 397 -20.10 -14.65 11.57
N GLY A 398 -18.97 -14.12 12.05
CA GLY A 398 -17.71 -14.85 12.28
C GLY A 398 -17.08 -14.47 13.61
N ASN A 399 -15.75 -14.33 13.66
CA ASN A 399 -15.05 -13.85 14.85
C ASN A 399 -14.74 -12.35 14.77
N LEU A 400 -14.93 -11.64 15.87
CA LEU A 400 -14.75 -10.19 15.93
C LEU A 400 -13.93 -9.78 17.14
N THR A 401 -12.94 -8.94 16.94
CA THR A 401 -12.27 -8.20 18.01
C THR A 401 -12.31 -6.71 17.68
N VAL A 402 -12.76 -5.89 18.64
CA VAL A 402 -12.82 -4.43 18.47
C VAL A 402 -12.18 -3.76 19.66
N ASN A 403 -11.14 -2.96 19.42
CA ASN A 403 -10.37 -2.27 20.45
C ASN A 403 -10.40 -0.75 20.21
N GLY A 404 -10.71 0.02 21.25
CA GLY A 404 -10.50 1.48 21.26
C GLY A 404 -11.24 2.24 20.15
N SER A 405 -12.36 1.72 19.66
CA SER A 405 -13.04 2.22 18.46
C SER A 405 -14.35 2.95 18.78
N TYR A 406 -14.81 3.75 17.83
CA TYR A 406 -15.99 4.60 17.94
C TYR A 406 -17.09 4.14 16.98
N PHE A 407 -18.30 3.93 17.49
CA PHE A 407 -19.50 3.62 16.71
C PHE A 407 -20.54 4.70 17.02
N LEU A 408 -20.74 5.60 16.07
CA LEU A 408 -21.51 6.83 16.25
C LEU A 408 -22.61 6.96 15.19
N ASN A 409 -23.85 7.21 15.60
CA ASN A 409 -24.94 7.52 14.65
C ASN A 409 -25.19 6.45 13.57
N ASN A 410 -24.83 5.19 13.83
CA ASN A 410 -25.10 4.10 12.89
C ASN A 410 -26.53 3.58 13.08
N GLN A 411 -27.15 3.14 11.99
CA GLN A 411 -28.59 2.88 11.92
C GLN A 411 -28.87 1.50 11.35
N ALA A 412 -29.76 0.73 11.98
CA ALA A 412 -30.24 -0.56 11.48
C ALA A 412 -31.78 -0.59 11.47
N SER A 413 -32.37 -1.14 10.41
CA SER A 413 -33.83 -1.31 10.30
C SER A 413 -34.35 -2.61 10.92
N ASP A 414 -33.48 -3.39 11.55
CA ASP A 414 -33.83 -4.50 12.43
C ASP A 414 -33.02 -4.39 13.75
N ASN A 415 -31.85 -5.02 13.86
CA ASN A 415 -31.11 -5.11 15.12
C ASN A 415 -29.67 -4.56 15.02
N GLY A 416 -29.11 -4.09 16.15
CA GLY A 416 -27.69 -3.74 16.22
C GLY A 416 -27.36 -2.50 15.41
N GLY A 417 -27.81 -1.31 15.84
CA GLY A 417 -27.52 -0.07 15.13
C GLY A 417 -26.02 0.17 14.99
N GLY A 418 -25.27 -0.01 16.09
CA GLY A 418 -23.81 0.00 16.08
C GLY A 418 -23.24 -1.33 15.58
N ILE A 419 -23.43 -2.39 16.37
CA ILE A 419 -22.88 -3.72 16.12
C ILE A 419 -23.99 -4.76 16.27
N ALA A 420 -24.14 -5.64 15.28
CA ALA A 420 -24.99 -6.83 15.36
C ALA A 420 -24.13 -8.10 15.34
N GLN A 421 -24.25 -8.91 16.37
CA GLN A 421 -23.60 -10.21 16.51
C GLN A 421 -24.63 -11.33 16.30
N SER A 422 -24.35 -12.25 15.37
CA SER A 422 -25.19 -13.45 15.19
C SER A 422 -24.51 -14.74 15.64
N ILE A 423 -23.28 -15.04 15.22
CA ILE A 423 -22.58 -16.30 15.56
C ILE A 423 -21.08 -16.04 15.80
N GLY A 424 -20.40 -16.95 16.49
CA GLY A 424 -18.96 -16.86 16.77
C GLY A 424 -18.65 -16.16 18.09
N THR A 425 -17.37 -15.83 18.30
CA THR A 425 -16.92 -15.12 19.51
C THR A 425 -16.54 -13.68 19.18
N SER A 426 -17.06 -12.75 19.97
CA SER A 426 -16.72 -11.34 19.88
C SER A 426 -16.08 -10.83 21.16
N THR A 427 -15.05 -10.00 21.05
CA THR A 427 -14.47 -9.28 22.18
C THR A 427 -14.43 -7.79 21.86
N LEU A 428 -15.13 -6.99 22.66
CA LEU A 428 -15.18 -5.53 22.53
C LEU A 428 -14.44 -4.92 23.74
N ILE A 429 -13.35 -4.19 23.48
CA ILE A 429 -12.51 -3.59 24.52
C ILE A 429 -12.38 -2.07 24.31
N GLY A 430 -12.71 -1.27 25.32
CA GLY A 430 -12.39 0.16 25.32
C GLY A 430 -13.13 0.99 24.27
N ASN A 431 -14.29 0.54 23.80
CA ASN A 431 -15.02 1.19 22.70
C ASN A 431 -16.02 2.22 23.21
N VAL A 432 -16.34 3.19 22.35
CA VAL A 432 -17.46 4.13 22.54
C VAL A 432 -18.53 3.82 21.51
N ILE A 433 -19.68 3.31 21.97
CA ILE A 433 -20.82 2.91 21.14
C ILE A 433 -22.00 3.79 21.55
N SER A 434 -22.25 4.84 20.78
CA SER A 434 -23.22 5.87 21.17
C SER A 434 -24.01 6.44 20.00
N GLN A 435 -25.23 6.91 20.29
CA GLN A 435 -26.14 7.53 19.31
C GLN A 435 -26.51 6.60 18.15
N ASN A 436 -26.29 5.29 18.29
CA ASN A 436 -26.71 4.33 17.28
C ASN A 436 -28.18 3.97 17.49
N SER A 437 -28.87 3.63 16.40
CA SER A 437 -30.30 3.33 16.43
C SER A 437 -30.64 2.03 15.72
N ALA A 438 -31.52 1.24 16.34
CA ALA A 438 -32.17 0.08 15.73
C ALA A 438 -33.69 0.20 15.87
N THR A 439 -34.45 -0.27 14.90
CA THR A 439 -35.93 -0.23 14.96
C THR A 439 -36.52 -1.41 15.74
N ASN A 440 -35.73 -2.44 16.08
CA ASN A 440 -36.16 -3.59 16.85
C ASN A 440 -35.39 -3.72 18.18
N GLN A 441 -34.15 -4.24 18.16
CA GLN A 441 -33.39 -4.52 19.39
C GLN A 441 -31.93 -4.07 19.30
N GLY A 442 -31.33 -3.70 20.44
CA GLY A 442 -29.88 -3.47 20.54
C GLY A 442 -29.42 -2.28 19.71
N GLY A 443 -29.88 -1.07 20.01
CA GLY A 443 -29.47 0.13 19.28
C GLY A 443 -27.95 0.29 19.23
N GLY A 444 -27.27 0.05 20.36
CA GLY A 444 -25.81 -0.03 20.44
C GLY A 444 -25.28 -1.37 19.94
N VAL A 445 -25.44 -2.41 20.76
CA VAL A 445 -24.98 -3.78 20.45
C VAL A 445 -26.14 -4.76 20.60
N PHE A 446 -26.34 -5.58 19.56
CA PHE A 446 -27.24 -6.71 19.57
C PHE A 446 -26.45 -8.02 19.52
N SER A 447 -26.84 -9.01 20.33
CA SER A 447 -26.27 -10.34 20.35
C SER A 447 -27.36 -11.41 20.34
N ASP A 448 -27.50 -12.14 19.23
CA ASP A 448 -28.47 -13.23 19.09
C ASP A 448 -27.90 -14.56 19.59
N SER A 449 -26.78 -14.99 19.00
CA SER A 449 -26.10 -16.23 19.37
C SER A 449 -24.58 -16.07 19.36
N GLY A 450 -23.86 -17.05 19.93
CA GLY A 450 -22.44 -16.93 20.22
C GLY A 450 -22.15 -16.24 21.54
N THR A 451 -20.93 -15.74 21.72
CA THR A 451 -20.48 -15.13 22.98
C THR A 451 -19.86 -13.77 22.71
N VAL A 452 -20.36 -12.74 23.40
CA VAL A 452 -19.82 -11.37 23.34
C VAL A 452 -19.22 -11.00 24.69
N TYR A 453 -17.91 -10.83 24.69
CA TYR A 453 -17.12 -10.33 25.81
C TYR A 453 -17.06 -8.81 25.76
N LEU A 454 -17.36 -8.15 26.87
CA LEU A 454 -17.32 -6.69 27.01
C LEU A 454 -16.33 -6.30 28.11
N GLN A 455 -15.34 -5.48 27.75
CA GLN A 455 -14.42 -4.87 28.70
C GLN A 455 -14.21 -3.38 28.43
N LEU A 456 -14.25 -2.52 29.46
CA LEU A 456 -13.92 -1.10 29.40
C LEU A 456 -14.74 -0.29 28.37
N ASN A 457 -15.91 -0.76 27.96
CA ASN A 457 -16.71 -0.08 26.94
C ASN A 457 -17.62 0.99 27.56
N ASN A 458 -17.87 2.07 26.82
CA ASN A 458 -18.96 3.00 27.05
C ASN A 458 -20.04 2.79 25.98
N ILE A 459 -21.17 2.22 26.39
CA ILE A 459 -22.30 1.90 25.51
C ILE A 459 -23.52 2.65 26.03
N SER A 460 -23.79 3.83 25.49
CA SER A 460 -24.79 4.74 26.03
C SER A 460 -25.42 5.63 24.97
N SER A 461 -26.59 6.17 25.26
CA SER A 461 -27.34 7.08 24.38
C SER A 461 -27.71 6.46 23.03
N ASN A 462 -27.85 5.13 22.98
CA ASN A 462 -28.37 4.44 21.81
C ASN A 462 -29.91 4.35 21.89
N THR A 463 -30.56 4.04 20.77
CA THR A 463 -32.03 3.98 20.69
C THR A 463 -32.49 2.69 20.03
N ALA A 464 -33.35 1.94 20.72
CA ALA A 464 -34.16 0.86 20.16
C ALA A 464 -35.39 0.65 21.05
N PRO A 465 -36.49 0.08 20.52
CA PRO A 465 -37.65 -0.28 21.34
C PRO A 465 -37.32 -1.20 22.52
N THR A 466 -36.42 -2.16 22.32
CA THR A 466 -35.98 -3.09 23.37
C THR A 466 -34.45 -3.11 23.46
N GLY A 467 -33.91 -2.99 24.68
CA GLY A 467 -32.46 -3.01 24.90
C GLY A 467 -31.73 -1.94 24.08
N PRO A 468 -31.99 -0.64 24.31
CA PRO A 468 -31.43 0.44 23.47
C PRO A 468 -29.91 0.42 23.40
N ASP A 469 -29.21 0.18 24.51
CA ASP A 469 -27.74 0.09 24.51
C ASP A 469 -27.26 -1.33 24.22
N LEU A 470 -27.82 -2.32 24.91
CA LEU A 470 -27.49 -3.74 24.76
C LEU A 470 -28.76 -4.58 24.63
N PHE A 471 -28.71 -5.59 23.77
CA PHE A 471 -29.70 -6.66 23.76
C PHE A 471 -29.02 -8.03 23.57
N GLY A 472 -29.43 -9.03 24.37
CA GLY A 472 -28.91 -10.40 24.28
C GLY A 472 -28.04 -10.84 25.46
N ALA A 473 -27.26 -11.90 25.27
CA ALA A 473 -26.37 -12.45 26.29
C ALA A 473 -24.92 -11.97 26.12
N PHE A 474 -24.32 -11.51 27.22
CA PHE A 474 -22.96 -10.97 27.24
C PHE A 474 -22.14 -11.57 28.38
N VAL A 475 -20.82 -11.42 28.29
CA VAL A 475 -19.88 -11.77 29.37
C VAL A 475 -19.09 -10.53 29.74
N SER A 476 -19.14 -10.16 31.02
CA SER A 476 -18.30 -9.11 31.58
C SER A 476 -16.84 -9.56 31.64
N GLY A 477 -15.96 -8.94 30.86
CA GLY A 477 -14.53 -9.20 30.82
C GLY A 477 -14.06 -9.65 29.44
N THR A 478 -13.08 -10.55 29.41
CA THR A 478 -12.54 -11.21 28.21
C THR A 478 -12.64 -12.72 28.35
N SER A 479 -12.21 -13.46 27.33
CA SER A 479 -12.09 -14.92 27.40
C SER A 479 -11.05 -15.42 28.41
N THR A 480 -10.23 -14.52 28.98
CA THR A 480 -9.23 -14.86 30.00
C THR A 480 -9.91 -15.03 31.38
N PRO A 481 -9.72 -16.17 32.08
CA PRO A 481 -10.29 -16.38 33.41
C PRO A 481 -9.89 -15.30 34.40
N GLY A 482 -10.86 -14.80 35.18
CA GLY A 482 -10.64 -13.76 36.19
C GLY A 482 -10.53 -12.34 35.64
N SER A 483 -10.78 -12.13 34.34
CA SER A 483 -10.88 -10.78 33.77
C SER A 483 -12.14 -10.06 34.26
N PHE A 484 -12.02 -8.74 34.43
CA PHE A 484 -13.11 -7.85 34.84
C PHE A 484 -13.65 -7.04 33.67
N GLY A 485 -14.93 -6.66 33.74
CA GLY A 485 -15.65 -5.91 32.70
C GLY A 485 -15.33 -4.43 32.73
N PHE A 486 -15.67 -3.71 33.81
CA PHE A 486 -15.56 -2.25 33.89
C PHE A 486 -16.30 -1.50 32.77
N ASN A 487 -17.46 -1.99 32.34
CA ASN A 487 -18.27 -1.38 31.29
C ASN A 487 -19.22 -0.33 31.87
N VAL A 488 -19.52 0.72 31.09
CA VAL A 488 -20.55 1.72 31.38
C VAL A 488 -21.69 1.55 30.38
N ILE A 489 -22.87 1.14 30.86
CA ILE A 489 -24.08 0.95 30.06
C ILE A 489 -25.10 2.04 30.41
N GLY A 490 -25.59 2.77 29.42
CA GLY A 490 -26.44 3.95 29.62
C GLY A 490 -27.87 3.66 30.08
N LYS A 491 -28.46 2.54 29.65
CA LYS A 491 -29.82 2.12 29.98
C LYS A 491 -29.86 0.61 30.19
N GLY A 492 -30.38 0.19 31.35
CA GLY A 492 -30.59 -1.22 31.66
C GLY A 492 -31.77 -1.88 30.95
N GLY A 493 -31.72 -3.21 30.80
CA GLY A 493 -32.81 -4.04 30.31
C GLY A 493 -32.59 -4.62 28.91
N GLY A 494 -33.17 -5.80 28.64
CA GLY A 494 -33.03 -6.50 27.35
C GLY A 494 -31.76 -7.35 27.20
N PHE A 495 -30.90 -7.40 28.21
CA PHE A 495 -29.65 -8.18 28.19
C PHE A 495 -29.42 -8.98 29.48
N THR A 496 -28.52 -9.97 29.39
CA THR A 496 -28.05 -10.78 30.52
C THR A 496 -26.52 -10.82 30.60
N GLY A 497 -25.98 -11.23 31.75
CA GLY A 497 -24.54 -11.45 31.97
C GLY A 497 -23.71 -10.22 32.34
N ILE A 498 -24.27 -9.02 32.19
CA ILE A 498 -23.75 -7.77 32.78
C ILE A 498 -24.64 -7.39 33.97
N VAL A 499 -24.04 -7.15 35.14
CA VAL A 499 -24.77 -6.85 36.38
C VAL A 499 -24.18 -5.62 37.04
N ASN A 500 -25.03 -4.64 37.38
CA ASN A 500 -24.59 -3.40 38.00
C ASN A 500 -23.82 -3.65 39.31
N GLY A 501 -22.62 -3.10 39.43
CA GLY A 501 -21.74 -3.25 40.61
C GLY A 501 -20.96 -4.58 40.65
N VAL A 502 -21.14 -5.48 39.68
CA VAL A 502 -20.37 -6.73 39.55
C VAL A 502 -19.29 -6.52 38.50
N ASN A 503 -18.09 -7.07 38.75
CA ASN A 503 -16.93 -6.96 37.85
C ASN A 503 -16.56 -5.53 37.42
N GLY A 504 -16.93 -4.53 38.24
CA GLY A 504 -16.72 -3.12 37.95
C GLY A 504 -17.69 -2.51 36.94
N ASP A 505 -18.69 -3.25 36.47
CA ASP A 505 -19.68 -2.74 35.52
C ASP A 505 -20.64 -1.75 36.19
N VAL A 506 -21.00 -0.70 35.46
CA VAL A 506 -21.95 0.33 35.85
C VAL A 506 -23.09 0.35 34.84
N ILE A 507 -24.31 0.11 35.32
CA ILE A 507 -25.53 0.30 34.53
C ILE A 507 -26.20 1.55 35.06
N LEU A 508 -26.24 2.60 34.24
CA LEU A 508 -26.98 3.81 34.52
C LEU A 508 -28.47 3.44 34.45
N VAL A 509 -29.13 3.46 35.60
CA VAL A 509 -30.58 3.26 35.68
C VAL A 509 -31.22 4.57 35.21
N PRO A 510 -32.25 4.54 34.34
CA PRO A 510 -32.92 5.77 33.91
C PRO A 510 -33.39 6.66 35.05
#